data_AF-A0A9D8R2P1-F1
#
_entry.id   AF-A0A9D8R2P1-F1
#
_cell.length_a   1.000
_cell.length_b   1.000
_cell.length_c   1.000
_cell.angle_alpha   90.00
_cell.angle_beta   90.00
_cell.angle_gamma   90.00
#
_symmetry.space_group_name_H-M   'P 1'
#
loop_
_entity.id
_entity.type
_entity.pdbx_description
1 polymer ?
#
loop_
_entity_poly.entity_id
_entity_poly.type
_entity_poly.pdbx_seq_one_letter_code
_entity_poly.pdbx_strand_id
1 'polypeptide(L)'
;MNRNIRFLLTISLLALLPGLALAQQKDEEKDWARFSYYAGQNEKVARKPAAVLFGDSITRGWAKQDPAWLESHGFLGRGISGQTTMEMLVRYRSDVLELCPDYVVILAGINDIGRNNGYIKVENTFRNIVSMVELARHNGIRPILCTLVPAHEIGWRKSIGDPRPLIDSLNAMITGYAALNGIPVADYHTAMKTPDGAMRPEFQKDAVHPNLEGYKAMEAVLEGVFADIKAAGVPVRVMSYNIRNAGAKDGANAWKKRRAATVEMLRTEQPDVFGIQEAYPEQESFILRRCPEYGGFGVGRDDGADKGERMSVFYRRDALELLAGGTWWLSETPDVPSVGWDAKYPRTATWAHLRHKATGRDFFFVNTHLDHRGVEARRKGLEMIVARIGEMSPGAPLVLTGDFNVFPDDECLAGVNLMLHDARTDAPVTTDKPSFNGFGLMESKIIDYIYYRGFTSADEFKVVDATFAGKPYISDHYPIEAVLMF
;
A
#
# COMPACT_ATOMS: atom_id res chain seq x y z
N MET A 1 -19.63 -67.39 84.39
CA MET A 1 -20.45 -66.17 84.43
C MET A 1 -19.84 -65.17 83.46
N ASN A 2 -20.59 -64.83 82.41
CA ASN A 2 -20.51 -63.63 81.56
C ASN A 2 -19.17 -63.09 80.98
N ARG A 3 -19.10 -63.20 79.65
CA ARG A 3 -19.08 -62.10 78.65
C ARG A 3 -17.83 -61.22 78.48
N ASN A 4 -17.17 -61.47 77.34
CA ASN A 4 -17.15 -60.59 76.14
C ASN A 4 -16.29 -59.31 76.08
N ILE A 5 -15.59 -59.20 74.92
CA ILE A 5 -15.43 -58.03 74.00
C ILE A 5 -14.03 -57.39 73.83
N ARG A 6 -13.40 -57.77 72.69
CA ARG A 6 -12.95 -56.98 71.51
C ARG A 6 -11.72 -56.03 71.54
N PHE A 7 -10.77 -56.39 70.66
CA PHE A 7 -10.14 -55.64 69.52
C PHE A 7 -9.30 -54.37 69.75
N LEU A 8 -8.02 -54.37 69.30
CA LEU A 8 -7.52 -53.74 68.04
C LEU A 8 -5.98 -53.59 67.97
N LEU A 9 -5.44 -53.81 66.75
CA LEU A 9 -4.31 -53.15 66.04
C LEU A 9 -2.85 -53.25 66.55
N THR A 10 -1.96 -53.85 65.71
CA THR A 10 -0.77 -53.23 65.03
C THR A 10 0.04 -54.32 64.29
N ILE A 11 0.15 -54.29 62.96
CA ILE A 11 1.20 -53.68 62.10
C ILE A 11 2.59 -54.35 62.20
N SER A 12 2.88 -55.19 61.18
CA SER A 12 4.14 -55.33 60.40
C SER A 12 5.39 -55.93 61.08
N LEU A 13 6.33 -56.63 60.42
CA LEU A 13 6.84 -56.59 59.04
C LEU A 13 7.76 -57.82 58.80
N LEU A 14 8.10 -58.08 57.53
CA LEU A 14 9.14 -58.96 56.95
C LEU A 14 8.79 -60.41 56.59
N ALA A 15 8.55 -60.63 55.29
CA ALA A 15 9.13 -61.74 54.54
C ALA A 15 9.44 -61.30 53.10
N LEU A 16 10.65 -61.63 52.66
CA LEU A 16 11.26 -61.31 51.37
C LEU A 16 10.52 -61.87 50.16
N LEU A 17 10.54 -61.13 49.04
CA LEU A 17 10.66 -61.67 47.69
C LEU A 17 11.53 -60.74 46.82
N PRO A 18 12.57 -61.27 46.12
CA PRO A 18 13.33 -60.55 45.11
C PRO A 18 12.72 -60.76 43.71
N GLY A 19 12.89 -59.77 42.83
CA GLY A 19 12.81 -60.00 41.38
C GLY A 19 11.52 -59.56 40.68
N LEU A 20 11.43 -58.26 40.42
CA LEU A 20 10.97 -57.72 39.14
C LEU A 20 11.36 -56.24 39.14
N ALA A 21 12.56 -55.97 38.62
CA ALA A 21 12.85 -54.65 38.08
C ALA A 21 11.91 -54.48 36.88
N LEU A 22 10.70 -53.97 37.14
CA LEU A 22 9.96 -53.25 36.12
C LEU A 22 10.83 -52.04 35.81
N ALA A 23 11.55 -52.12 34.70
CA ALA A 23 12.03 -50.95 34.01
C ALA A 23 10.81 -50.04 33.86
N GLN A 24 10.76 -48.98 34.68
CA GLN A 24 9.91 -47.84 34.42
C GLN A 24 10.44 -47.26 33.11
N GLN A 25 9.83 -47.69 32.02
CA GLN A 25 9.88 -46.98 30.75
C GLN A 25 9.22 -45.62 31.06
N LYS A 26 10.05 -44.62 31.34
CA LYS A 26 9.63 -43.23 31.30
C LYS A 26 9.19 -43.00 29.86
N ASP A 27 7.89 -43.07 29.61
CA ASP A 27 7.30 -42.35 28.49
C ASP A 27 7.66 -40.87 28.72
N GLU A 28 8.71 -40.40 28.05
CA GLU A 28 8.86 -38.97 27.83
C GLU A 28 7.58 -38.51 27.12
N GLU A 29 6.84 -37.58 27.73
CA GLU A 29 5.69 -36.95 27.08
C GLU A 29 6.15 -36.42 25.73
N LYS A 30 5.70 -37.07 24.65
CA LYS A 30 6.11 -36.73 23.30
C LYS A 30 5.51 -35.37 22.96
N ASP A 31 6.33 -34.32 22.93
CA ASP A 31 5.98 -32.99 22.41
C ASP A 31 5.67 -33.09 20.91
N TRP A 32 4.44 -33.51 20.60
CA TRP A 32 4.01 -33.95 19.27
C TRP A 32 4.19 -32.87 18.21
N ALA A 33 3.73 -31.64 18.51
CA ALA A 33 3.85 -30.49 17.61
C ALA A 33 5.15 -29.69 17.81
N ARG A 34 6.01 -30.11 18.75
CA ARG A 34 7.32 -29.51 19.03
C ARG A 34 7.23 -28.06 19.53
N PHE A 35 6.29 -27.78 20.44
CA PHE A 35 6.15 -26.48 21.11
C PHE A 35 7.46 -26.01 21.77
N SER A 36 8.26 -26.95 22.28
CA SER A 36 9.54 -26.66 22.93
C SER A 36 10.64 -26.16 21.96
N TYR A 37 10.49 -26.34 20.65
CA TYR A 37 11.57 -26.09 19.68
C TYR A 37 12.02 -24.63 19.64
N TYR A 38 11.07 -23.69 19.66
CA TYR A 38 11.34 -22.25 19.65
C TYR A 38 11.04 -21.55 20.97
N ALA A 39 10.50 -22.23 21.98
CA ALA A 39 10.11 -21.64 23.26
C ALA A 39 11.19 -20.72 23.86
N GLY A 40 12.42 -21.23 24.05
CA GLY A 40 13.53 -20.43 24.59
C GLY A 40 14.06 -19.33 23.66
N GLN A 41 13.76 -19.38 22.36
CA GLN A 41 14.05 -18.26 21.44
C GLN A 41 12.94 -17.20 21.50
N ASN A 42 11.67 -17.61 21.62
CA ASN A 42 10.51 -16.73 21.76
C ASN A 42 10.61 -15.90 23.05
N GLU A 43 11.00 -16.51 24.16
CA GLU A 43 11.23 -15.82 25.44
C GLU A 43 12.30 -14.70 25.35
N LYS A 44 13.22 -14.81 24.39
CA LYS A 44 14.32 -13.84 24.19
C LYS A 44 13.97 -12.73 23.21
N VAL A 45 12.78 -12.74 22.60
CA VAL A 45 12.36 -11.70 21.65
C VAL A 45 12.08 -10.41 22.43
N ALA A 46 13.06 -9.51 22.45
CA ALA A 46 12.99 -8.25 23.19
C ALA A 46 12.27 -7.12 22.42
N ARG A 47 12.15 -7.24 21.09
CA ARG A 47 11.52 -6.25 20.22
C ARG A 47 10.49 -6.93 19.33
N LYS A 48 9.38 -6.24 19.09
CA LYS A 48 8.37 -6.62 18.12
C LYS A 48 9.06 -6.86 16.75
N PRO A 49 9.00 -8.07 16.18
CA PRO A 49 9.58 -8.35 14.87
C PRO A 49 8.74 -7.71 13.75
N ALA A 50 9.39 -7.25 12.68
CA ALA A 50 8.68 -6.72 11.52
C ALA A 50 7.86 -7.83 10.83
N ALA A 51 8.44 -9.03 10.70
CA ALA A 51 7.72 -10.20 10.21
C ALA A 51 8.20 -11.50 10.86
N VAL A 52 7.31 -12.49 10.92
CA VAL A 52 7.68 -13.88 11.19
C VAL A 52 7.53 -14.68 9.90
N LEU A 53 8.63 -15.29 9.44
CA LEU A 53 8.61 -16.29 8.37
C LEU A 53 8.27 -17.64 9.00
N PHE A 54 7.06 -18.13 8.73
CA PHE A 54 6.48 -19.30 9.37
C PHE A 54 6.32 -20.46 8.39
N GLY A 55 6.85 -21.63 8.74
CA GLY A 55 6.88 -22.75 7.81
C GLY A 55 7.55 -24.00 8.36
N ASP A 56 8.15 -24.75 7.46
CA ASP A 56 8.72 -26.07 7.71
C ASP A 56 10.25 -26.12 7.49
N SER A 57 10.78 -27.20 6.89
CA SER A 57 12.20 -27.35 6.57
C SER A 57 12.71 -26.29 5.61
N ILE A 58 11.89 -25.80 4.67
CA ILE A 58 12.31 -24.76 3.72
C ILE A 58 12.55 -23.45 4.46
N THR A 59 11.62 -23.06 5.35
CA THR A 59 11.77 -21.86 6.18
C THR A 59 12.91 -21.99 7.18
N ARG A 60 13.10 -23.19 7.76
CA ARG A 60 14.25 -23.46 8.66
C ARG A 60 15.58 -23.37 7.92
N GLY A 61 15.63 -23.88 6.69
CA GLY A 61 16.82 -23.81 5.85
C GLY A 61 17.18 -22.37 5.51
N TRP A 62 16.19 -21.51 5.27
CA TRP A 62 16.39 -20.09 4.99
C TRP A 62 17.11 -19.40 6.16
N ALA A 63 16.55 -19.51 7.36
CA ALA A 63 17.13 -18.92 8.58
C ALA A 63 18.53 -19.47 8.93
N LYS A 64 18.93 -20.61 8.37
CA LYS A 64 20.27 -21.17 8.52
C LYS A 64 21.26 -20.73 7.44
N GLN A 65 20.80 -20.62 6.20
CA GLN A 65 21.67 -20.29 5.07
C GLN A 65 21.91 -18.79 4.94
N ASP A 66 20.93 -17.96 5.32
CA ASP A 66 21.09 -16.51 5.35
C ASP A 66 20.45 -15.85 6.59
N PRO A 67 21.03 -16.04 7.78
CA PRO A 67 20.55 -15.37 8.98
C PRO A 67 20.71 -13.84 8.94
N ALA A 68 21.72 -13.35 8.20
CA ALA A 68 22.04 -11.93 8.13
C ALA A 68 20.94 -11.14 7.40
N TRP A 69 20.37 -11.71 6.33
CA TRP A 69 19.23 -11.12 5.64
C TRP A 69 17.98 -11.02 6.53
N LEU A 70 17.70 -12.04 7.35
CA LEU A 70 16.60 -11.96 8.31
C LEU A 70 16.86 -10.87 9.37
N GLU A 71 18.08 -10.79 9.90
CA GLU A 71 18.46 -9.81 10.91
C GLU A 71 18.35 -8.37 10.38
N SER A 72 18.83 -8.11 9.16
CA SER A 72 18.78 -6.78 8.55
C SER A 72 17.35 -6.26 8.33
N HIS A 73 16.38 -7.17 8.21
CA HIS A 73 14.96 -6.84 8.06
C HIS A 73 14.16 -6.88 9.37
N GLY A 74 14.78 -7.27 10.49
CA GLY A 74 14.07 -7.49 11.76
C GLY A 74 13.07 -8.64 11.67
N PHE A 75 13.36 -9.65 10.86
CA PHE A 75 12.53 -10.83 10.65
C PHE A 75 12.94 -11.99 11.57
N LEU A 76 11.98 -12.84 11.91
CA LEU A 76 12.22 -14.08 12.65
C LEU A 76 11.84 -15.30 11.82
N GLY A 77 12.75 -16.28 11.74
CA GLY A 77 12.46 -17.59 11.15
C GLY A 77 11.83 -18.54 12.17
N ARG A 78 10.68 -19.14 11.84
CA ARG A 78 9.93 -20.11 12.66
C ARG A 78 9.58 -21.37 11.89
N GLY A 79 10.59 -21.88 11.16
CA GLY A 79 10.52 -23.13 10.41
C GLY A 79 10.86 -24.36 11.26
N ILE A 80 10.08 -25.44 11.18
CA ILE A 80 10.45 -26.73 11.80
C ILE A 80 10.41 -27.84 10.74
N SER A 81 11.55 -28.52 10.56
CA SER A 81 11.69 -29.54 9.53
C SER A 81 10.66 -30.67 9.66
N GLY A 82 10.04 -31.01 8.53
CA GLY A 82 9.12 -32.14 8.40
C GLY A 82 7.68 -31.87 8.82
N GLN A 83 7.38 -30.68 9.35
CA GLN A 83 6.05 -30.40 9.87
C GLN A 83 5.00 -30.25 8.77
N THR A 84 3.82 -30.81 9.05
CA THR A 84 2.60 -30.59 8.24
C THR A 84 1.82 -29.36 8.71
N THR A 85 0.87 -28.89 7.91
CA THR A 85 0.02 -27.74 8.26
C THR A 85 -0.74 -27.90 9.57
N MET A 86 -1.07 -29.14 9.98
CA MET A 86 -1.73 -29.42 11.26
C MET A 86 -0.83 -29.11 12.46
N GLU A 87 0.43 -29.52 12.42
CA GLU A 87 1.41 -29.24 13.49
C GLU A 87 1.76 -27.76 13.53
N MET A 88 1.88 -27.14 12.36
CA MET A 88 2.08 -25.70 12.22
C MET A 88 0.93 -24.91 12.85
N LEU A 89 -0.33 -25.27 12.55
CA LEU A 89 -1.50 -24.57 13.08
C LEU A 89 -1.56 -24.61 14.61
N VAL A 90 -1.28 -25.74 15.25
CA VAL A 90 -1.39 -25.84 16.72
C VAL A 90 -0.31 -25.05 17.48
N ARG A 91 0.88 -24.88 16.91
CA ARG A 91 1.95 -24.04 17.49
C ARG A 91 1.91 -22.58 17.04
N TYR A 92 0.99 -22.23 16.14
CA TYR A 92 0.92 -20.89 15.54
C TYR A 92 0.77 -19.78 16.57
N ARG A 93 0.05 -20.06 17.67
CA ARG A 93 -0.10 -19.10 18.77
C ARG A 93 1.24 -18.73 19.40
N SER A 94 2.04 -19.71 19.82
CA SER A 94 3.32 -19.46 20.50
C SER A 94 4.38 -18.91 19.56
N ASP A 95 4.40 -19.38 18.30
CA ASP A 95 5.48 -19.07 17.36
C ASP A 95 5.19 -17.89 16.43
N VAL A 96 3.97 -17.36 16.44
CA VAL A 96 3.59 -16.17 15.65
C VAL A 96 2.78 -15.19 16.48
N LEU A 97 1.61 -15.61 16.98
CA LEU A 97 0.65 -14.65 17.55
C LEU A 97 1.20 -13.94 18.79
N GLU A 98 1.85 -14.68 19.70
CA GLU A 98 2.43 -14.13 20.94
C GLU A 98 3.69 -13.30 20.70
N LEU A 99 4.31 -13.41 19.51
CA LEU A 99 5.42 -12.54 19.09
C LEU A 99 4.92 -11.21 18.54
N CYS A 100 3.61 -11.09 18.26
CA CYS A 100 2.96 -9.89 17.77
C CYS A 100 3.65 -9.22 16.56
N PRO A 101 4.07 -9.93 15.48
CA PRO A 101 4.71 -9.27 14.34
C PRO A 101 3.78 -8.30 13.59
N ASP A 102 4.32 -7.38 12.79
CA ASP A 102 3.50 -6.62 11.85
C ASP A 102 2.95 -7.50 10.71
N TYR A 103 3.74 -8.49 10.29
CA TYR A 103 3.40 -9.43 9.22
C TYR A 103 3.74 -10.89 9.57
N VAL A 104 3.03 -11.82 8.96
CA VAL A 104 3.40 -13.24 8.96
C VAL A 104 3.47 -13.75 7.52
N VAL A 105 4.61 -14.35 7.16
CA VAL A 105 4.86 -14.93 5.85
C VAL A 105 4.68 -16.45 5.97
N ILE A 106 3.61 -17.00 5.37
CA ILE A 106 3.21 -18.40 5.56
C ILE A 106 3.60 -19.21 4.32
N LEU A 107 4.58 -20.11 4.48
CA LEU A 107 4.95 -21.12 3.50
C LEU A 107 4.71 -22.51 4.08
N ALA A 108 3.68 -23.21 3.60
CA ALA A 108 3.22 -24.47 4.19
C ALA A 108 2.62 -25.43 3.16
N GLY A 109 2.73 -26.74 3.40
CA GLY A 109 1.97 -27.77 2.68
C GLY A 109 2.79 -28.82 1.94
N ILE A 110 4.09 -28.62 1.72
CA ILE A 110 4.90 -29.62 0.98
C ILE A 110 5.01 -30.95 1.74
N ASN A 111 5.04 -30.91 3.08
CA ASN A 111 5.06 -32.11 3.92
C ASN A 111 3.69 -32.80 4.02
N ASP A 112 2.60 -32.07 3.82
CA ASP A 112 1.24 -32.60 3.68
C ASP A 112 1.13 -33.39 2.37
N ILE A 113 1.67 -32.85 1.27
CA ILE A 113 1.83 -33.57 -0.01
C ILE A 113 2.74 -34.80 0.16
N GLY A 114 3.84 -34.66 0.92
CA GLY A 114 4.72 -35.77 1.32
C GLY A 114 4.07 -36.78 2.29
N ARG A 115 2.86 -36.49 2.77
CA ARG A 115 2.09 -37.32 3.71
C ARG A 115 2.85 -37.65 4.99
N ASN A 116 3.62 -36.72 5.54
CA ASN A 116 4.49 -37.01 6.69
C ASN A 116 3.69 -37.52 7.91
N ASN A 117 2.47 -37.00 8.10
CA ASN A 117 1.52 -37.45 9.13
C ASN A 117 0.35 -38.28 8.57
N GLY A 118 0.57 -38.94 7.43
CA GLY A 118 -0.48 -39.69 6.72
C GLY A 118 -1.17 -38.87 5.64
N TYR A 119 -2.16 -39.47 4.99
CA TYR A 119 -2.88 -38.83 3.89
C TYR A 119 -3.79 -37.71 4.39
N ILE A 120 -3.69 -36.56 3.74
CA ILE A 120 -4.62 -35.44 3.86
C ILE A 120 -4.99 -34.97 2.45
N LYS A 121 -6.25 -34.60 2.25
CA LYS A 121 -6.71 -33.94 1.01
C LYS A 121 -6.06 -32.57 0.89
N VAL A 122 -5.70 -32.15 -0.33
CA VAL A 122 -5.05 -30.85 -0.56
C VAL A 122 -5.94 -29.70 -0.08
N GLU A 123 -7.26 -29.84 -0.21
CA GLU A 123 -8.25 -28.86 0.28
C GLU A 123 -8.22 -28.70 1.80
N ASN A 124 -7.92 -29.77 2.56
CA ASN A 124 -7.77 -29.68 4.01
C ASN A 124 -6.42 -29.05 4.41
N THR A 125 -5.37 -29.28 3.61
CA THR A 125 -4.09 -28.56 3.76
C THR A 125 -4.31 -27.05 3.58
N PHE A 126 -5.03 -26.68 2.50
CA PHE A 126 -5.42 -25.31 2.23
C PHE A 126 -6.29 -24.71 3.37
N ARG A 127 -7.28 -25.46 3.88
CA ARG A 127 -8.11 -25.00 5.01
C ARG A 127 -7.29 -24.70 6.28
N ASN A 128 -6.26 -25.48 6.58
CA ASN A 128 -5.37 -25.17 7.69
C ASN A 128 -4.60 -23.86 7.47
N ILE A 129 -4.17 -23.59 6.23
CA ILE A 129 -3.55 -22.31 5.85
C ILE A 129 -4.54 -21.14 6.03
N VAL A 130 -5.78 -21.30 5.58
CA VAL A 130 -6.87 -20.32 5.80
C VAL A 130 -7.07 -20.05 7.29
N SER A 131 -7.10 -21.08 8.13
CA SER A 131 -7.22 -20.88 9.58
C SER A 131 -6.06 -20.07 10.18
N MET A 132 -4.81 -20.28 9.71
CA MET A 132 -3.67 -19.46 10.15
C MET A 132 -3.79 -17.99 9.70
N VAL A 133 -4.33 -17.74 8.50
CA VAL A 133 -4.63 -16.39 8.00
C VAL A 133 -5.70 -15.71 8.86
N GLU A 134 -6.80 -16.39 9.15
CA GLU A 134 -7.90 -15.87 9.97
C GLU A 134 -7.43 -15.53 11.38
N LEU A 135 -6.63 -16.40 11.99
CA LEU A 135 -6.00 -16.16 13.29
C LEU A 135 -5.06 -14.95 13.26
N ALA A 136 -4.24 -14.79 12.20
CA ALA A 136 -3.36 -13.63 12.07
C ALA A 136 -4.17 -12.33 12.03
N ARG A 137 -5.16 -12.26 11.14
CA ARG A 137 -6.02 -11.08 10.94
C ARG A 137 -6.77 -10.71 12.23
N HIS A 138 -7.32 -11.69 12.93
CA HIS A 138 -8.02 -11.46 14.19
C HIS A 138 -7.11 -10.84 15.27
N ASN A 139 -5.80 -11.11 15.20
CA ASN A 139 -4.80 -10.55 16.13
C ASN A 139 -4.09 -9.31 15.56
N GLY A 140 -4.61 -8.69 14.49
CA GLY A 140 -4.01 -7.49 13.88
C GLY A 140 -2.70 -7.73 13.13
N ILE A 141 -2.36 -8.99 12.84
CA ILE A 141 -1.17 -9.39 12.10
C ILE A 141 -1.53 -9.54 10.62
N ARG A 142 -0.75 -8.94 9.72
CA ARG A 142 -1.03 -8.96 8.28
C ARG A 142 -0.41 -10.20 7.62
N PRO A 143 -1.22 -11.11 7.06
CA PRO A 143 -0.68 -12.30 6.39
C PRO A 143 -0.10 -11.95 5.02
N ILE A 144 0.97 -12.65 4.66
CA ILE A 144 1.52 -12.77 3.31
C ILE A 144 1.54 -14.27 3.00
N LEU A 145 0.85 -14.69 1.96
CA LEU A 145 0.79 -16.09 1.56
C LEU A 145 1.91 -16.42 0.57
N CYS A 146 2.49 -17.60 0.67
CA CYS A 146 3.51 -18.06 -0.28
C CYS A 146 2.96 -19.19 -1.14
N THR A 147 3.29 -19.19 -2.43
CA THR A 147 3.17 -20.42 -3.23
C THR A 147 4.25 -21.41 -2.79
N LEU A 148 3.97 -22.70 -2.85
CA LEU A 148 4.95 -23.75 -2.63
C LEU A 148 6.03 -23.65 -3.71
N VAL A 149 7.29 -23.75 -3.30
CA VAL A 149 8.40 -23.86 -4.24
C VAL A 149 8.20 -25.05 -5.19
N PRO A 150 8.74 -25.01 -6.42
CA PRO A 150 8.62 -26.13 -7.35
C PRO A 150 9.34 -27.37 -6.82
N ALA A 151 8.78 -28.55 -7.06
CA ALA A 151 9.43 -29.81 -6.73
C ALA A 151 9.01 -30.87 -7.75
N HIS A 152 9.99 -31.62 -8.27
CA HIS A 152 9.73 -32.70 -9.23
C HIS A 152 9.64 -34.09 -8.56
N GLU A 153 10.10 -34.21 -7.32
CA GLU A 153 10.03 -35.43 -6.52
C GLU A 153 9.99 -35.08 -5.02
N ILE A 154 9.28 -35.89 -4.22
CA ILE A 154 9.41 -35.90 -2.76
C ILE A 154 10.40 -37.01 -2.37
N GLY A 155 11.69 -36.69 -2.30
CA GLY A 155 12.75 -37.72 -2.20
C GLY A 155 12.65 -38.64 -0.97
N TRP A 156 12.08 -38.16 0.14
CA TRP A 156 11.83 -38.96 1.34
C TRP A 156 10.55 -39.80 1.29
N ARG A 157 9.70 -39.59 0.26
CA ARG A 157 8.43 -40.29 0.05
C ARG A 157 8.18 -40.58 -1.44
N LYS A 158 9.05 -41.39 -2.05
CA LYS A 158 8.97 -41.77 -3.47
C LYS A 158 7.63 -42.34 -3.92
N SER A 159 6.85 -42.94 -3.00
CA SER A 159 5.51 -43.46 -3.28
C SER A 159 4.48 -42.39 -3.68
N ILE A 160 4.78 -41.10 -3.54
CA ILE A 160 3.93 -40.01 -4.03
C ILE A 160 3.94 -39.93 -5.56
N GLY A 161 5.02 -40.38 -6.22
CA GLY A 161 5.21 -40.17 -7.64
C GLY A 161 5.48 -38.69 -7.94
N ASP A 162 4.84 -38.16 -8.98
CA ASP A 162 4.96 -36.76 -9.38
C ASP A 162 4.11 -35.84 -8.48
N PRO A 163 4.72 -34.96 -7.66
CA PRO A 163 3.97 -34.08 -6.76
C PRO A 163 3.42 -32.83 -7.46
N ARG A 164 3.85 -32.50 -8.70
CA ARG A 164 3.52 -31.23 -9.37
C ARG A 164 2.02 -30.95 -9.46
N PRO A 165 1.14 -31.90 -9.84
CA PRO A 165 -0.30 -31.63 -9.89
C PRO A 165 -0.91 -31.24 -8.53
N LEU A 166 -0.36 -31.77 -7.42
CA LEU A 166 -0.82 -31.43 -6.07
C LEU A 166 -0.29 -30.07 -5.64
N ILE A 167 0.96 -29.74 -6.00
CA ILE A 167 1.56 -28.42 -5.78
C ILE A 167 0.78 -27.35 -6.55
N ASP A 168 0.51 -27.58 -7.84
CA ASP A 168 -0.26 -26.67 -8.70
C ASP A 168 -1.68 -26.44 -8.16
N SER A 169 -2.34 -27.52 -7.72
CA SER A 169 -3.67 -27.44 -7.11
C SER A 169 -3.67 -26.62 -5.82
N LEU A 170 -2.69 -26.83 -4.92
CA LEU A 170 -2.58 -26.06 -3.69
C LEU A 170 -2.25 -24.59 -3.96
N ASN A 171 -1.31 -24.32 -4.87
CA ASN A 171 -0.91 -22.98 -5.27
C ASN A 171 -2.10 -22.20 -5.86
N ALA A 172 -2.90 -22.83 -6.73
CA ALA A 172 -4.10 -22.21 -7.29
C ALA A 172 -5.13 -21.83 -6.21
N MET A 173 -5.32 -22.67 -5.19
CA MET A 173 -6.19 -22.35 -4.05
C MET A 173 -5.63 -21.18 -3.21
N ILE A 174 -4.32 -21.19 -2.94
CA ILE A 174 -3.64 -20.11 -2.21
C ILE A 174 -3.78 -18.78 -2.94
N THR A 175 -3.45 -18.73 -4.23
CA THR A 175 -3.51 -17.49 -5.03
C THR A 175 -4.95 -17.02 -5.21
N GLY A 176 -5.89 -17.93 -5.45
CA GLY A 176 -7.31 -17.60 -5.59
C GLY A 176 -7.90 -17.01 -4.30
N TYR A 177 -7.59 -17.61 -3.15
CA TYR A 177 -8.02 -17.08 -1.85
C TYR A 177 -7.38 -15.74 -1.52
N ALA A 178 -6.09 -15.59 -1.82
CA ALA A 178 -5.38 -14.34 -1.60
C ALA A 178 -5.97 -13.19 -2.40
N ALA A 179 -6.25 -13.42 -3.69
CA ALA A 179 -6.89 -12.43 -4.58
C ALA A 179 -8.29 -12.02 -4.08
N LEU A 180 -9.12 -12.99 -3.66
CA LEU A 180 -10.46 -12.71 -3.11
C LEU A 180 -10.44 -11.92 -1.80
N ASN A 181 -9.31 -11.93 -1.08
CA ASN A 181 -9.19 -11.37 0.26
C ASN A 181 -8.21 -10.20 0.34
N GLY A 182 -7.64 -9.74 -0.77
CA GLY A 182 -6.62 -8.68 -0.77
C GLY A 182 -5.37 -9.04 0.05
N ILE A 183 -4.95 -10.31 0.03
CA ILE A 183 -3.75 -10.78 0.74
C ILE A 183 -2.57 -10.76 -0.24
N PRO A 184 -1.44 -10.11 0.08
CA PRO A 184 -0.24 -10.18 -0.75
C PRO A 184 0.29 -11.62 -0.89
N VAL A 185 0.83 -11.95 -2.06
CA VAL A 185 1.38 -13.28 -2.37
C VAL A 185 2.84 -13.20 -2.77
N ALA A 186 3.68 -14.00 -2.13
CA ALA A 186 5.03 -14.29 -2.59
C ALA A 186 5.02 -15.52 -3.52
N ASP A 187 5.04 -15.29 -4.83
CA ASP A 187 4.97 -16.37 -5.83
C ASP A 187 6.35 -17.00 -6.13
N TYR A 188 6.85 -17.78 -5.16
CA TYR A 188 8.10 -18.51 -5.31
C TYR A 188 8.03 -19.58 -6.41
N HIS A 189 6.86 -20.19 -6.61
CA HIS A 189 6.67 -21.23 -7.62
C HIS A 189 7.04 -20.73 -9.02
N THR A 190 6.48 -19.59 -9.44
CA THR A 190 6.75 -19.02 -10.75
C THR A 190 8.20 -18.55 -10.87
N ALA A 191 8.73 -17.91 -9.83
CA ALA A 191 10.09 -17.37 -9.84
C ALA A 191 11.17 -18.46 -9.94
N MET A 192 10.93 -19.63 -9.36
CA MET A 192 11.96 -20.67 -9.19
C MET A 192 11.84 -21.84 -10.15
N LYS A 193 10.77 -21.92 -10.95
CA LYS A 193 10.55 -23.08 -11.83
C LYS A 193 11.29 -23.00 -13.16
N THR A 194 11.63 -24.17 -13.68
CA THR A 194 11.94 -24.41 -15.09
C THR A 194 10.66 -24.49 -15.92
N PRO A 195 10.73 -24.43 -17.26
CA PRO A 195 9.56 -24.59 -18.13
C PRO A 195 8.77 -25.90 -17.92
N ASP A 196 9.43 -26.97 -17.48
CA ASP A 196 8.84 -28.28 -17.14
C ASP A 196 8.35 -28.39 -15.69
N GLY A 197 8.37 -27.30 -14.93
CA GLY A 197 7.80 -27.21 -13.58
C GLY A 197 8.66 -27.78 -12.45
N ALA A 198 9.90 -28.19 -12.73
CA ALA A 198 10.86 -28.54 -11.70
C ALA A 198 11.51 -27.29 -11.08
N MET A 199 12.13 -27.41 -9.92
CA MET A 199 12.98 -26.32 -9.41
C MET A 199 14.21 -26.19 -10.33
N ARG A 200 14.61 -24.95 -10.60
CA ARG A 200 15.84 -24.66 -11.34
C ARG A 200 17.06 -25.32 -10.68
N PRO A 201 17.93 -26.02 -11.44
CA PRO A 201 19.12 -26.71 -10.91
C PRO A 201 20.02 -25.81 -10.06
N GLU A 202 20.20 -24.55 -10.46
CA GLU A 202 20.99 -23.56 -9.75
C GLU A 202 20.43 -23.19 -8.37
N PHE A 203 19.12 -23.37 -8.14
CA PHE A 203 18.45 -22.97 -6.91
C PHE A 203 18.29 -24.10 -5.89
N GLN A 204 18.57 -25.34 -6.26
CA GLN A 204 18.17 -26.49 -5.45
C GLN A 204 19.38 -27.24 -4.87
N LYS A 205 19.24 -27.68 -3.61
CA LYS A 205 20.16 -28.61 -2.95
C LYS A 205 19.74 -30.06 -3.22
N ASP A 206 18.44 -30.28 -3.20
CA ASP A 206 17.77 -31.52 -3.57
C ASP A 206 16.46 -31.18 -4.30
N ALA A 207 15.63 -32.17 -4.62
CA ALA A 207 14.41 -31.98 -5.40
C ALA A 207 13.36 -31.02 -4.80
N VAL A 208 13.48 -30.66 -3.51
CA VAL A 208 12.52 -29.83 -2.76
C VAL A 208 13.18 -28.63 -2.07
N HIS A 209 14.39 -28.79 -1.54
CA HIS A 209 15.02 -27.78 -0.69
C HIS A 209 15.91 -26.82 -1.48
N PRO A 210 15.70 -25.50 -1.33
CA PRO A 210 16.58 -24.50 -1.91
C PRO A 210 18.00 -24.55 -1.33
N ASN A 211 19.00 -24.24 -2.16
CA ASN A 211 20.33 -23.85 -1.72
C ASN A 211 20.36 -22.32 -1.48
N LEU A 212 21.54 -21.73 -1.22
CA LEU A 212 21.66 -20.28 -0.97
C LEU A 212 21.16 -19.44 -2.15
N GLU A 213 21.49 -19.79 -3.39
CA GLU A 213 21.00 -19.07 -4.58
C GLU A 213 19.47 -19.17 -4.72
N GLY A 214 18.90 -20.32 -4.37
CA GLY A 214 17.45 -20.47 -4.29
C GLY A 214 16.81 -19.59 -3.21
N TYR A 215 17.45 -19.46 -2.05
CA TYR A 215 16.98 -18.51 -1.03
C TYR A 215 17.13 -17.06 -1.49
N LYS A 216 18.20 -16.69 -2.19
CA LYS A 216 18.35 -15.36 -2.80
C LYS A 216 17.22 -15.04 -3.79
N ALA A 217 16.78 -16.03 -4.57
CA ALA A 217 15.62 -15.88 -5.44
C ALA A 217 14.32 -15.66 -4.63
N MET A 218 14.14 -16.39 -3.53
CA MET A 218 12.99 -16.20 -2.63
C MET A 218 13.02 -14.84 -1.93
N GLU A 219 14.20 -14.37 -1.51
CA GLU A 219 14.42 -13.04 -0.92
C GLU A 219 13.99 -11.95 -1.88
N ALA A 220 14.45 -12.00 -3.14
CA ALA A 220 14.07 -11.01 -4.15
C ALA A 220 12.54 -10.95 -4.38
N VAL A 221 11.86 -12.11 -4.37
CA VAL A 221 10.39 -12.15 -4.47
C VAL A 221 9.74 -11.50 -3.25
N LEU A 222 10.19 -11.84 -2.04
CA LEU A 222 9.61 -11.32 -0.81
C LEU A 222 9.90 -9.83 -0.60
N GLU A 223 11.08 -9.34 -1.01
CA GLU A 223 11.43 -7.92 -1.06
C GLU A 223 10.49 -7.15 -1.99
N GLY A 224 10.18 -7.69 -3.17
CA GLY A 224 9.18 -7.11 -4.08
C GLY A 224 7.81 -6.96 -3.42
N VAL A 225 7.34 -8.02 -2.73
CA VAL A 225 6.07 -7.98 -2.00
C VAL A 225 6.06 -6.91 -0.91
N PHE A 226 7.13 -6.80 -0.11
CA PHE A 226 7.22 -5.75 0.91
C PHE A 226 7.36 -4.35 0.33
N ALA A 227 8.02 -4.21 -0.82
CA ALA A 227 8.08 -2.95 -1.55
C ALA A 227 6.68 -2.53 -2.02
N ASP A 228 5.88 -3.45 -2.56
CA ASP A 228 4.51 -3.19 -2.98
C ASP A 228 3.60 -2.82 -1.80
N ILE A 229 3.72 -3.54 -0.68
CA ILE A 229 2.98 -3.21 0.55
C ILE A 229 3.36 -1.83 1.09
N LYS A 230 4.66 -1.51 1.09
CA LYS A 230 5.14 -0.18 1.49
C LYS A 230 4.65 0.88 0.52
N ALA A 231 4.62 0.58 -0.78
CA ALA A 231 4.13 1.48 -1.81
C ALA A 231 2.65 1.85 -1.58
N ALA A 232 1.83 0.86 -1.24
CA ALA A 232 0.40 1.01 -0.95
C ALA A 232 0.10 1.77 0.35
N GLY A 233 1.08 1.94 1.25
CA GLY A 233 0.89 2.58 2.57
C GLY A 233 1.34 4.03 2.67
N VAL A 234 1.93 4.63 1.62
CA VAL A 234 2.40 6.03 1.66
C VAL A 234 1.49 6.89 0.79
N PRO A 235 0.71 7.81 1.38
CA PRO A 235 -0.19 8.69 0.63
C PRO A 235 0.56 9.70 -0.22
N VAL A 236 -0.13 10.23 -1.23
CA VAL A 236 0.22 11.46 -1.95
C VAL A 236 -0.76 12.55 -1.55
N ARG A 237 -0.24 13.63 -0.95
CA ARG A 237 -1.03 14.82 -0.55
C ARG A 237 -1.10 15.77 -1.73
N VAL A 238 -2.30 16.00 -2.26
CA VAL A 238 -2.53 16.82 -3.44
C VAL A 238 -3.37 18.04 -3.10
N MET A 239 -3.09 19.20 -3.69
CA MET A 239 -3.85 20.43 -3.43
C MET A 239 -4.18 21.20 -4.72
N SER A 240 -5.36 21.81 -4.76
CA SER A 240 -5.76 22.83 -5.75
C SER A 240 -6.01 24.15 -5.05
N TYR A 241 -5.46 25.26 -5.57
CA TYR A 241 -5.62 26.56 -4.95
C TYR A 241 -5.66 27.72 -5.95
N ASN A 242 -6.85 28.30 -6.16
CA ASN A 242 -6.96 29.55 -6.91
C ASN A 242 -6.42 30.68 -6.01
N ILE A 243 -5.25 31.21 -6.37
CA ILE A 243 -4.54 32.15 -5.52
C ILE A 243 -4.99 33.58 -5.73
N ARG A 244 -5.94 33.86 -6.62
CA ARG A 244 -6.40 35.19 -7.03
C ARG A 244 -5.29 36.07 -7.61
N ASN A 245 -5.51 36.60 -8.80
CA ASN A 245 -4.49 37.38 -9.50
C ASN A 245 -4.06 38.66 -8.75
N ALA A 246 -2.78 39.00 -8.81
CA ALA A 246 -2.20 40.17 -8.13
C ALA A 246 -2.62 41.52 -8.73
N GLY A 247 -3.15 41.53 -9.96
CA GLY A 247 -3.63 42.73 -10.65
C GLY A 247 -5.01 43.21 -10.19
N ALA A 248 -5.76 42.38 -9.46
CA ALA A 248 -7.10 42.71 -9.00
C ALA A 248 -7.11 43.86 -7.96
N LYS A 249 -8.12 44.74 -8.04
CA LYS A 249 -8.31 45.88 -7.14
C LYS A 249 -8.95 45.48 -5.82
N ASP A 250 -8.38 44.49 -5.14
CA ASP A 250 -8.99 43.83 -3.98
C ASP A 250 -8.76 44.55 -2.62
N GLY A 251 -8.25 45.79 -2.62
CA GLY A 251 -8.17 46.63 -1.43
C GLY A 251 -7.40 46.00 -0.26
N ALA A 252 -8.11 45.61 0.82
CA ALA A 252 -7.53 44.93 1.98
C ALA A 252 -7.07 43.48 1.68
N ASN A 253 -7.63 42.88 0.63
CA ASN A 253 -7.36 41.52 0.17
C ASN A 253 -6.38 41.47 -1.02
N ALA A 254 -5.76 42.59 -1.39
CA ALA A 254 -4.74 42.64 -2.43
C ALA A 254 -3.57 41.67 -2.12
N TRP A 255 -3.01 41.04 -3.15
CA TRP A 255 -1.95 40.03 -3.03
C TRP A 255 -0.83 40.39 -2.04
N LYS A 256 -0.31 41.63 -2.13
CA LYS A 256 0.78 42.12 -1.25
C LYS A 256 0.45 41.99 0.25
N LYS A 257 -0.83 42.03 0.63
CA LYS A 257 -1.31 41.96 2.02
C LYS A 257 -1.61 40.53 2.49
N ARG A 258 -1.79 39.57 1.58
CA ARG A 258 -2.15 38.17 1.90
C ARG A 258 -1.08 37.13 1.54
N ARG A 259 -0.09 37.49 0.71
CA ARG A 259 0.99 36.58 0.26
C ARG A 259 1.75 35.86 1.38
N ALA A 260 1.87 36.47 2.57
CA ALA A 260 2.50 35.82 3.72
C ALA A 260 1.66 34.64 4.26
N ALA A 261 0.33 34.78 4.22
CA ALA A 261 -0.61 33.75 4.62
C ALA A 261 -0.54 32.53 3.70
N THR A 262 -0.36 32.73 2.38
CA THR A 262 -0.11 31.64 1.43
C THR A 262 1.15 30.83 1.81
N VAL A 263 2.23 31.50 2.22
CA VAL A 263 3.47 30.81 2.62
C VAL A 263 3.28 30.03 3.92
N GLU A 264 2.57 30.60 4.89
CA GLU A 264 2.27 29.93 6.15
C GLU A 264 1.36 28.71 5.95
N MET A 265 0.35 28.83 5.08
CA MET A 265 -0.51 27.71 4.67
C MET A 265 0.31 26.57 4.05
N LEU A 266 1.15 26.85 3.04
CA LEU A 266 1.94 25.81 2.37
C LEU A 266 2.91 25.09 3.34
N ARG A 267 3.48 25.81 4.31
CA ARG A 267 4.34 25.21 5.34
C ARG A 267 3.60 24.40 6.38
N THR A 268 2.31 24.70 6.58
CA THR A 268 1.46 23.99 7.54
C THR A 268 0.91 22.71 6.91
N GLU A 269 0.30 22.83 5.73
CA GLU A 269 -0.39 21.74 5.05
C GLU A 269 0.57 20.79 4.31
N GLN A 270 1.72 21.32 3.86
CA GLN A 270 2.81 20.61 3.19
C GLN A 270 2.34 19.62 2.11
N PRO A 271 1.55 20.06 1.10
CA PRO A 271 1.16 19.18 -0.01
C PRO A 271 2.39 18.62 -0.72
N ASP A 272 2.34 17.39 -1.22
CA ASP A 272 3.42 16.82 -2.03
C ASP A 272 3.42 17.43 -3.43
N VAL A 273 2.24 17.66 -3.99
CA VAL A 273 2.04 18.35 -5.28
C VAL A 273 0.82 19.26 -5.20
N PHE A 274 0.89 20.44 -5.82
CA PHE A 274 -0.25 21.34 -5.87
C PHE A 274 -0.32 22.15 -7.15
N GLY A 275 -1.55 22.45 -7.56
CA GLY A 275 -1.87 23.37 -8.64
C GLY A 275 -2.26 24.75 -8.10
N ILE A 276 -1.75 25.81 -8.72
CA ILE A 276 -2.26 27.17 -8.49
C ILE A 276 -2.93 27.74 -9.74
N GLN A 277 -3.99 28.52 -9.56
CA GLN A 277 -4.67 29.23 -10.65
C GLN A 277 -4.60 30.75 -10.44
N GLU A 278 -4.81 31.51 -11.52
CA GLU A 278 -4.78 32.99 -11.56
C GLU A 278 -3.43 33.66 -11.26
N ALA A 279 -2.36 32.90 -11.07
CA ALA A 279 -1.08 33.46 -10.66
C ALA A 279 -0.43 34.26 -11.79
N TYR A 280 -0.02 35.49 -11.54
CA TYR A 280 0.97 36.16 -12.38
C TYR A 280 2.40 35.70 -12.06
N PRO A 281 3.39 35.87 -12.97
CA PRO A 281 4.77 35.39 -12.77
C PRO A 281 5.41 35.85 -11.46
N GLU A 282 5.09 37.05 -10.97
CA GLU A 282 5.62 37.55 -9.70
C GLU A 282 5.04 36.84 -8.47
N GLN A 283 3.82 36.31 -8.56
CA GLN A 283 3.20 35.52 -7.48
C GLN A 283 3.86 34.13 -7.41
N GLU A 284 4.02 33.48 -8.55
CA GLU A 284 4.73 32.20 -8.66
C GLU A 284 6.17 32.33 -8.16
N SER A 285 6.90 33.32 -8.65
CA SER A 285 8.28 33.60 -8.24
C SER A 285 8.39 33.93 -6.75
N PHE A 286 7.37 34.55 -6.16
CA PHE A 286 7.33 34.80 -4.72
C PHE A 286 7.20 33.48 -3.93
N ILE A 287 6.31 32.57 -4.34
CA ILE A 287 6.14 31.27 -3.68
C ILE A 287 7.44 30.46 -3.76
N LEU A 288 8.04 30.32 -4.95
CA LEU A 288 9.29 29.56 -5.14
C LEU A 288 10.44 30.09 -4.27
N ARG A 289 10.55 31.42 -4.09
CA ARG A 289 11.57 32.02 -3.21
C ARG A 289 11.30 31.80 -1.72
N ARG A 290 10.03 31.67 -1.32
CA ARG A 290 9.63 31.60 0.09
C ARG A 290 9.43 30.17 0.60
N CYS A 291 9.19 29.24 -0.31
CA CYS A 291 9.06 27.81 -0.08
C CYS A 291 10.05 27.04 -0.98
N PRO A 292 11.38 27.16 -0.74
CA PRO A 292 12.42 26.56 -1.57
C PRO A 292 12.44 25.02 -1.56
N GLU A 293 11.67 24.38 -0.70
CA GLU A 293 11.39 22.95 -0.73
C GLU A 293 10.57 22.53 -1.96
N TYR A 294 9.87 23.47 -2.61
CA TYR A 294 9.05 23.22 -3.81
C TYR A 294 9.73 23.61 -5.11
N GLY A 295 9.73 22.68 -6.07
CA GLY A 295 9.84 23.01 -7.49
C GLY A 295 8.50 23.47 -8.03
N GLY A 296 8.51 24.22 -9.13
CA GLY A 296 7.29 24.62 -9.80
C GLY A 296 7.56 25.19 -11.18
N PHE A 297 6.57 25.07 -12.05
CA PHE A 297 6.60 25.56 -13.41
C PHE A 297 5.20 25.82 -13.96
N GLY A 298 5.14 26.70 -14.95
CA GLY A 298 3.95 27.06 -15.69
C GLY A 298 4.25 28.29 -16.55
N VAL A 299 3.54 28.45 -17.65
CA VAL A 299 3.71 29.59 -18.55
C VAL A 299 2.47 30.47 -18.57
N GLY A 300 2.67 31.74 -18.89
CA GLY A 300 1.60 32.72 -19.05
C GLY A 300 0.67 32.33 -20.18
N ARG A 301 -0.64 32.32 -19.91
CA ARG A 301 -1.65 31.88 -20.88
C ARG A 301 -1.76 32.76 -22.13
N ASP A 302 -1.25 33.99 -22.12
CA ASP A 302 -1.42 34.91 -23.24
C ASP A 302 -0.34 34.76 -24.31
N ASP A 303 0.87 34.30 -23.95
CA ASP A 303 2.02 34.23 -24.86
C ASP A 303 2.87 32.95 -24.73
N GLY A 304 2.56 32.08 -23.78
CA GLY A 304 3.37 30.89 -23.51
C GLY A 304 4.69 31.19 -22.81
N ALA A 305 4.84 32.37 -22.22
CA ALA A 305 6.01 32.81 -21.48
C ALA A 305 5.59 33.55 -20.19
N ASP A 306 5.67 34.88 -20.18
CA ASP A 306 5.50 35.70 -18.97
C ASP A 306 4.24 36.58 -18.99
N LYS A 307 3.39 36.51 -20.03
CA LYS A 307 2.15 37.31 -20.10
C LYS A 307 0.92 36.51 -19.71
N GLY A 308 0.11 37.13 -18.87
CA GLY A 308 -1.16 36.57 -18.41
C GLY A 308 -1.02 35.72 -17.16
N GLU A 309 -2.16 35.21 -16.71
CA GLU A 309 -2.27 34.29 -15.59
C GLU A 309 -1.67 32.93 -15.95
N ARG A 310 -1.22 32.19 -14.92
CA ARG A 310 -0.64 30.87 -15.01
C ARG A 310 -1.46 29.86 -14.21
N MET A 311 -1.46 28.63 -14.73
CA MET A 311 -2.01 27.44 -14.07
C MET A 311 -0.84 26.56 -13.64
N SER A 312 0.06 27.10 -12.82
CA SER A 312 1.36 26.47 -12.52
C SER A 312 1.19 25.23 -11.63
N VAL A 313 2.08 24.25 -11.82
CA VAL A 313 2.19 23.05 -10.98
C VAL A 313 3.42 23.19 -10.10
N PHE A 314 3.28 22.84 -8.82
CA PHE A 314 4.34 22.80 -7.83
C PHE A 314 4.46 21.41 -7.22
N TYR A 315 5.67 20.99 -6.86
CA TYR A 315 5.95 19.67 -6.29
C TYR A 315 7.07 19.75 -5.25
N ARG A 316 6.93 19.01 -4.15
CA ARG A 316 7.91 18.97 -3.05
C ARG A 316 9.10 18.13 -3.49
N ARG A 317 10.28 18.72 -3.53
CA ARG A 317 11.48 18.11 -4.13
C ARG A 317 12.00 16.88 -3.39
N ASP A 318 11.68 16.72 -2.12
CA ASP A 318 12.08 15.57 -1.32
C ASP A 318 11.15 14.36 -1.53
N ALA A 319 9.87 14.59 -1.82
CA ALA A 319 8.86 13.57 -2.04
C ALA A 319 8.73 13.15 -3.50
N LEU A 320 8.90 14.10 -4.43
CA LEU A 320 8.61 13.89 -5.85
C LEU A 320 9.82 14.21 -6.73
N GLU A 321 9.94 13.44 -7.81
CA GLU A 321 10.83 13.71 -8.94
C GLU A 321 9.99 14.10 -10.16
N LEU A 322 10.34 15.21 -10.81
CA LEU A 322 9.73 15.62 -12.07
C LEU A 322 10.43 14.91 -13.23
N LEU A 323 9.69 14.05 -13.93
CA LEU A 323 10.19 13.30 -15.08
C LEU A 323 9.98 14.05 -16.40
N ALA A 324 8.81 14.67 -16.55
CA ALA A 324 8.45 15.50 -17.69
C ALA A 324 7.35 16.49 -17.31
N GLY A 325 7.17 17.54 -18.10
CA GLY A 325 6.07 18.48 -17.91
C GLY A 325 5.89 19.43 -19.09
N GLY A 326 4.74 20.08 -19.14
CA GLY A 326 4.42 21.04 -20.19
C GLY A 326 3.09 21.77 -19.94
N THR A 327 2.69 22.60 -20.89
CA THR A 327 1.44 23.35 -20.85
C THR A 327 0.74 23.26 -22.19
N TRP A 328 -0.57 23.01 -22.16
CA TRP A 328 -1.45 23.05 -23.32
C TRP A 328 -2.42 24.21 -23.22
N TRP A 329 -2.80 24.79 -24.36
CA TRP A 329 -3.95 25.67 -24.47
C TRP A 329 -5.23 24.86 -24.71
N LEU A 330 -6.29 25.18 -23.98
CA LEU A 330 -7.58 24.48 -24.11
C LEU A 330 -8.32 25.00 -25.34
N SER A 331 -7.94 24.49 -26.50
CA SER A 331 -8.44 24.91 -27.81
C SER A 331 -8.22 23.84 -28.88
N GLU A 332 -8.65 24.14 -30.10
CA GLU A 332 -8.36 23.38 -31.32
C GLU A 332 -6.86 23.38 -31.68
N THR A 333 -6.06 24.29 -31.12
CA THR A 333 -4.61 24.43 -31.37
C THR A 333 -3.83 24.42 -30.05
N PRO A 334 -3.76 23.29 -29.34
CA PRO A 334 -3.31 23.23 -27.95
C PRO A 334 -1.82 23.46 -27.74
N ASP A 335 -1.00 23.40 -28.78
CA ASP A 335 0.46 23.57 -28.69
C ASP A 335 0.89 25.04 -28.84
N VAL A 336 -0.05 25.97 -29.06
CA VAL A 336 0.24 27.41 -29.23
C VAL A 336 -0.79 28.28 -28.50
N PRO A 337 -0.40 29.50 -28.07
CA PRO A 337 -1.33 30.44 -27.43
C PRO A 337 -2.56 30.73 -28.27
N SER A 338 -3.73 30.39 -27.73
CA SER A 338 -5.00 30.43 -28.46
C SER A 338 -6.22 30.49 -27.53
N VAL A 339 -7.34 30.99 -28.06
CA VAL A 339 -8.66 30.92 -27.43
C VAL A 339 -9.42 29.77 -28.09
N GLY A 340 -9.97 28.86 -27.29
CA GLY A 340 -10.71 27.71 -27.80
C GLY A 340 -12.23 27.91 -27.79
N TRP A 341 -12.89 27.46 -28.85
CA TRP A 341 -14.36 27.42 -28.95
C TRP A 341 -15.04 28.75 -28.57
N ASP A 342 -15.96 28.71 -27.60
CA ASP A 342 -16.72 29.85 -27.08
C ASP A 342 -16.09 30.49 -25.82
N ALA A 343 -14.82 30.17 -25.52
CA ALA A 343 -14.12 30.76 -24.38
C ALA A 343 -13.92 32.27 -24.55
N LYS A 344 -14.03 33.01 -23.45
CA LYS A 344 -13.74 34.45 -23.44
C LYS A 344 -12.23 34.77 -23.41
N TYR A 345 -11.43 33.91 -22.80
CA TYR A 345 -9.99 34.10 -22.61
C TYR A 345 -9.21 32.84 -23.00
N PRO A 346 -7.92 32.96 -23.37
CA PRO A 346 -7.05 31.79 -23.48
C PRO A 346 -7.03 31.05 -22.15
N ARG A 347 -7.22 29.73 -22.17
CA ARG A 347 -7.14 28.87 -20.98
C ARG A 347 -6.06 27.82 -21.20
N THR A 348 -5.40 27.40 -20.14
CA THR A 348 -4.33 26.41 -20.21
C THR A 348 -4.50 25.31 -19.18
N ALA A 349 -3.92 24.15 -19.48
CA ALA A 349 -3.66 23.08 -18.53
C ALA A 349 -2.17 22.81 -18.48
N THR A 350 -1.56 22.92 -17.29
CA THR A 350 -0.16 22.55 -17.07
C THR A 350 -0.13 21.14 -16.48
N TRP A 351 0.70 20.28 -17.03
CA TRP A 351 0.81 18.88 -16.62
C TRP A 351 2.24 18.53 -16.20
N ALA A 352 2.35 17.60 -15.27
CA ALA A 352 3.60 17.02 -14.78
C ALA A 352 3.49 15.50 -14.75
N HIS A 353 4.49 14.81 -15.30
CA HIS A 353 4.75 13.40 -15.04
C HIS A 353 5.71 13.31 -13.85
N LEU A 354 5.24 12.73 -12.76
CA LEU A 354 5.91 12.73 -11.46
C LEU A 354 6.19 11.30 -11.02
N ARG A 355 7.34 11.08 -10.39
CA ARG A 355 7.65 9.85 -9.66
C ARG A 355 7.63 10.13 -8.16
N HIS A 356 6.85 9.36 -7.42
CA HIS A 356 6.84 9.42 -5.97
C HIS A 356 8.01 8.63 -5.40
N LYS A 357 8.97 9.33 -4.80
CA LYS A 357 10.28 8.77 -4.43
C LYS A 357 10.19 7.67 -3.39
N ALA A 358 9.24 7.76 -2.46
CA ALA A 358 9.09 6.75 -1.41
C ALA A 358 8.52 5.42 -1.92
N THR A 359 7.71 5.46 -2.99
CA THR A 359 6.99 4.28 -3.51
C THR A 359 7.52 3.82 -4.87
N GLY A 360 8.32 4.64 -5.55
CA GLY A 360 8.79 4.39 -6.91
C GLY A 360 7.71 4.49 -7.99
N ARG A 361 6.45 4.80 -7.62
CA ARG A 361 5.32 4.84 -8.55
C ARG A 361 5.22 6.17 -9.28
N ASP A 362 4.87 6.08 -10.56
CA ASP A 362 4.68 7.23 -11.43
C ASP A 362 3.20 7.61 -11.51
N PHE A 363 2.93 8.90 -11.63
CA PHE A 363 1.58 9.43 -11.88
C PHE A 363 1.65 10.76 -12.64
N PHE A 364 0.54 11.15 -13.24
CA PHE A 364 0.37 12.45 -13.86
C PHE A 364 -0.40 13.39 -12.94
N PHE A 365 0.04 14.64 -12.85
CA PHE A 365 -0.69 15.71 -12.20
C PHE A 365 -0.99 16.80 -13.23
N VAL A 366 -2.25 17.19 -13.36
CA VAL A 366 -2.69 18.24 -14.27
C VAL A 366 -3.39 19.33 -13.46
N ASN A 367 -3.06 20.58 -13.74
CA ASN A 367 -3.70 21.75 -13.15
C ASN A 367 -4.27 22.65 -14.25
N THR A 368 -5.52 23.09 -14.08
CA THR A 368 -6.23 23.91 -15.08
C THR A 368 -7.07 25.01 -14.43
N HIS A 369 -7.50 25.96 -15.25
CA HIS A 369 -8.51 26.95 -14.90
C HIS A 369 -9.44 27.11 -16.11
N LEU A 370 -10.66 26.57 -16.01
CA LEU A 370 -11.60 26.58 -17.13
C LEU A 370 -12.29 27.94 -17.30
N ASP A 371 -12.90 28.16 -18.46
CA ASP A 371 -13.51 29.44 -18.75
C ASP A 371 -14.88 29.66 -18.07
N HIS A 372 -14.99 30.78 -17.37
CA HIS A 372 -16.23 31.27 -16.74
C HIS A 372 -17.39 31.63 -17.70
N ARG A 373 -17.19 31.65 -19.03
CA ARG A 373 -18.24 32.00 -20.01
C ARG A 373 -18.54 30.88 -20.98
N GLY A 374 -17.52 30.35 -21.64
CA GLY A 374 -17.69 29.37 -22.71
C GLY A 374 -18.13 28.01 -22.18
N VAL A 375 -19.36 27.59 -22.50
CA VAL A 375 -19.92 26.31 -22.05
C VAL A 375 -19.27 25.17 -22.82
N GLU A 376 -19.14 25.34 -24.14
CA GLU A 376 -18.51 24.34 -25.00
C GLU A 376 -17.02 24.19 -24.68
N ALA A 377 -16.35 25.32 -24.41
CA ALA A 377 -14.94 25.34 -24.05
C ALA A 377 -14.62 24.60 -22.76
N ARG A 378 -15.50 24.68 -21.73
CA ARG A 378 -15.31 23.91 -20.49
C ARG A 378 -15.38 22.41 -20.76
N ARG A 379 -16.45 21.95 -21.42
CA ARG A 379 -16.66 20.54 -21.74
C ARG A 379 -15.52 19.98 -22.59
N LYS A 380 -15.21 20.62 -23.72
CA LYS A 380 -14.17 20.16 -24.64
C LYS A 380 -12.76 20.30 -24.03
N GLY A 381 -12.52 21.30 -23.20
CA GLY A 381 -11.26 21.45 -22.47
C GLY A 381 -10.97 20.28 -21.54
N LEU A 382 -11.97 19.84 -20.74
CA LEU A 382 -11.85 18.67 -19.87
C LEU A 382 -11.64 17.38 -20.67
N GLU A 383 -12.43 17.16 -21.72
CA GLU A 383 -12.29 16.00 -22.62
C GLU A 383 -10.87 15.94 -23.23
N MET A 384 -10.37 17.08 -23.71
CA MET A 384 -9.04 17.19 -24.28
C MET A 384 -7.94 16.82 -23.27
N ILE A 385 -8.03 17.33 -22.03
CA ILE A 385 -7.05 17.02 -20.97
C ILE A 385 -6.97 15.51 -20.73
N VAL A 386 -8.11 14.85 -20.54
CA VAL A 386 -8.14 13.41 -20.24
C VAL A 386 -7.66 12.59 -21.44
N ALA A 387 -8.03 12.97 -22.66
CA ALA A 387 -7.57 12.33 -23.89
C ALA A 387 -6.05 12.44 -24.05
N ARG A 388 -5.47 13.63 -23.87
CA ARG A 388 -4.01 13.86 -24.01
C ARG A 388 -3.19 13.01 -23.05
N ILE A 389 -3.61 12.90 -21.79
CA ILE A 389 -2.92 12.02 -20.84
C ILE A 389 -3.10 10.54 -21.23
N GLY A 390 -4.27 10.15 -21.72
CA GLY A 390 -4.52 8.80 -22.21
C GLY A 390 -3.65 8.43 -23.41
N GLU A 391 -3.41 9.36 -24.34
CA GLU A 391 -2.50 9.17 -25.49
C GLU A 391 -1.05 9.03 -25.05
N MET A 392 -0.61 9.82 -24.07
CA MET A 392 0.75 9.78 -23.55
C MET A 392 1.03 8.52 -22.73
N SER A 393 0.08 8.11 -21.89
CA SER A 393 0.23 6.96 -21.00
C SER A 393 -1.13 6.32 -20.68
N PRO A 394 -1.56 5.33 -21.48
CA PRO A 394 -2.84 4.65 -21.28
C PRO A 394 -2.96 4.04 -19.88
N GLY A 395 -4.05 4.37 -19.16
CA GLY A 395 -4.34 3.82 -17.83
C GLY A 395 -3.44 4.32 -16.69
N ALA A 396 -2.54 5.27 -16.93
CA ALA A 396 -1.68 5.80 -15.87
C ALA A 396 -2.50 6.50 -14.76
N PRO A 397 -2.04 6.40 -13.49
CA PRO A 397 -2.59 7.19 -12.41
C PRO A 397 -2.53 8.68 -12.77
N LEU A 398 -3.63 9.37 -12.56
CA LEU A 398 -3.81 10.77 -12.94
C LEU A 398 -4.55 11.49 -11.81
N VAL A 399 -4.07 12.69 -11.49
CA VAL A 399 -4.76 13.68 -10.66
C VAL A 399 -5.02 14.92 -11.53
N LEU A 400 -6.26 15.35 -11.61
CA LEU A 400 -6.67 16.57 -12.29
C LEU A 400 -7.23 17.56 -11.26
N THR A 401 -6.59 18.72 -11.17
CA THR A 401 -6.95 19.80 -10.25
C THR A 401 -7.31 21.06 -11.02
N GLY A 402 -8.12 21.92 -10.41
CA GLY A 402 -8.33 23.25 -10.95
C GLY A 402 -9.54 23.97 -10.40
N ASP A 403 -9.64 25.24 -10.79
CA ASP A 403 -10.88 26.02 -10.76
C ASP A 403 -11.62 25.76 -12.07
N PHE A 404 -12.73 25.04 -12.00
CA PHE A 404 -13.48 24.66 -13.20
C PHE A 404 -14.59 25.66 -13.55
N ASN A 405 -14.85 26.68 -12.72
CA ASN A 405 -15.93 27.64 -12.90
C ASN A 405 -17.33 27.00 -13.11
N VAL A 406 -17.55 25.77 -12.62
CA VAL A 406 -18.79 25.00 -12.81
C VAL A 406 -19.26 24.46 -11.50
N PHE A 407 -20.57 24.28 -11.38
CA PHE A 407 -21.19 23.67 -10.22
C PHE A 407 -21.20 22.14 -10.34
N PRO A 408 -21.32 21.40 -9.23
CA PRO A 408 -21.31 19.93 -9.24
C PRO A 408 -22.39 19.28 -10.11
N ASP A 409 -23.50 19.98 -10.37
CA ASP A 409 -24.63 19.51 -11.18
C ASP A 409 -24.56 19.95 -12.66
N ASP A 410 -23.50 20.64 -13.07
CA ASP A 410 -23.33 21.08 -14.46
C ASP A 410 -22.98 19.89 -15.39
N GLU A 411 -23.71 19.76 -16.51
CA GLU A 411 -23.54 18.68 -17.48
C GLU A 411 -22.13 18.61 -18.09
N CYS A 412 -21.36 19.69 -18.07
CA CYS A 412 -19.98 19.67 -18.56
C CYS A 412 -19.08 18.69 -17.77
N LEU A 413 -19.45 18.32 -16.54
CA LEU A 413 -18.73 17.35 -15.72
C LEU A 413 -19.08 15.90 -16.08
N ALA A 414 -20.16 15.64 -16.82
CA ALA A 414 -20.62 14.28 -17.10
C ALA A 414 -19.55 13.42 -17.78
N GLY A 415 -18.81 13.99 -18.74
CA GLY A 415 -17.73 13.28 -19.43
C GLY A 415 -16.56 12.94 -18.50
N VAL A 416 -16.13 13.88 -17.65
CA VAL A 416 -15.02 13.63 -16.72
C VAL A 416 -15.43 12.66 -15.60
N ASN A 417 -16.66 12.74 -15.10
CA ASN A 417 -17.21 11.83 -14.08
C ASN A 417 -17.31 10.37 -14.56
N LEU A 418 -17.37 10.12 -15.87
CA LEU A 418 -17.30 8.76 -16.43
C LEU A 418 -15.88 8.19 -16.46
N MET A 419 -14.86 9.05 -16.38
CA MET A 419 -13.46 8.67 -16.59
C MET A 419 -12.61 8.80 -15.33
N LEU A 420 -12.98 9.69 -14.42
CA LEU A 420 -12.25 10.02 -13.19
C LEU A 420 -13.22 10.02 -12.01
N HIS A 421 -12.65 9.75 -10.84
CA HIS A 421 -13.29 9.83 -9.54
C HIS A 421 -13.15 11.23 -8.95
N ASP A 422 -14.17 11.73 -8.24
CA ASP A 422 -14.08 12.99 -7.50
C ASP A 422 -13.65 12.71 -6.05
N ALA A 423 -12.49 13.25 -5.64
CA ALA A 423 -11.97 13.05 -4.30
C ALA A 423 -12.91 13.59 -3.21
N ARG A 424 -13.69 14.65 -3.51
CA ARG A 424 -14.65 15.22 -2.56
C ARG A 424 -15.77 14.23 -2.23
N THR A 425 -16.26 13.49 -3.22
CA THR A 425 -17.37 12.54 -3.06
C THR A 425 -16.91 11.19 -2.54
N ASP A 426 -15.70 10.77 -2.91
CA ASP A 426 -15.18 9.45 -2.57
C ASP A 426 -14.60 9.38 -1.16
N ALA A 427 -14.04 10.49 -0.64
CA ALA A 427 -13.33 10.48 0.62
C ALA A 427 -14.27 10.24 1.83
N PRO A 428 -13.98 9.25 2.70
CA PRO A 428 -14.79 8.98 3.89
C PRO A 428 -14.64 10.07 4.97
N VAL A 429 -13.49 10.75 4.99
CA VAL A 429 -13.24 11.92 5.84
C VAL A 429 -13.28 13.15 4.95
N THR A 430 -14.33 13.97 5.07
CA THR A 430 -14.53 15.11 4.18
C THR A 430 -14.95 16.38 4.93
N THR A 431 -14.46 17.53 4.46
CA THR A 431 -14.98 18.84 4.89
C THR A 431 -16.10 19.26 3.95
N ASP A 432 -17.34 19.23 4.43
CA ASP A 432 -18.51 19.70 3.68
C ASP A 432 -18.60 21.23 3.66
N LYS A 433 -17.74 21.86 2.83
CA LYS A 433 -17.69 23.31 2.65
C LYS A 433 -17.48 23.68 1.17
N PRO A 434 -18.04 24.81 0.71
CA PRO A 434 -17.70 25.34 -0.61
C PRO A 434 -16.27 25.89 -0.65
N SER A 435 -15.62 25.80 -1.81
CA SER A 435 -14.25 26.27 -2.01
C SER A 435 -14.18 27.77 -2.30
N PHE A 436 -15.07 28.29 -3.15
CA PHE A 436 -15.19 29.73 -3.37
C PHE A 436 -15.85 30.41 -2.17
N ASN A 437 -15.25 31.49 -1.70
CA ASN A 437 -15.72 32.28 -0.56
C ASN A 437 -15.90 33.78 -0.88
N GLY A 438 -15.39 34.27 -2.02
CA GLY A 438 -15.55 35.67 -2.43
C GLY A 438 -15.04 36.70 -1.41
N PHE A 439 -14.03 36.34 -0.61
CA PHE A 439 -13.55 37.11 0.54
C PHE A 439 -14.62 37.37 1.62
N GLY A 440 -15.63 36.50 1.72
CA GLY A 440 -16.79 36.66 2.60
C GLY A 440 -17.81 37.69 2.12
N LEU A 441 -17.65 38.21 0.89
CA LEU A 441 -18.52 39.23 0.31
C LEU A 441 -19.55 38.65 -0.68
N MET A 442 -19.45 37.37 -0.99
CA MET A 442 -20.30 36.68 -1.97
C MET A 442 -20.78 35.34 -1.43
N GLU A 443 -21.83 34.82 -2.04
CA GLU A 443 -22.29 33.45 -1.79
C GLU A 443 -21.19 32.45 -2.15
N SER A 444 -20.97 31.50 -1.24
CA SER A 444 -19.92 30.49 -1.36
C SER A 444 -20.34 29.37 -2.32
N LYS A 445 -19.39 28.84 -3.11
CA LYS A 445 -19.67 27.90 -4.21
C LYS A 445 -18.65 26.76 -4.29
N ILE A 446 -19.08 25.59 -4.75
CA ILE A 446 -18.18 24.49 -5.10
C ILE A 446 -17.86 24.63 -6.58
N ILE A 447 -16.66 25.10 -6.89
CA ILE A 447 -16.18 25.28 -8.27
C ILE A 447 -14.72 24.83 -8.46
N ASP A 448 -14.05 24.42 -7.38
CA ASP A 448 -12.71 23.86 -7.41
C ASP A 448 -12.78 22.36 -7.16
N TYR A 449 -12.01 21.59 -7.94
CA TYR A 449 -12.10 20.14 -7.97
C TYR A 449 -10.74 19.46 -7.86
N ILE A 450 -10.74 18.25 -7.28
CA ILE A 450 -9.63 17.29 -7.34
C ILE A 450 -10.22 15.98 -7.85
N TYR A 451 -10.00 15.70 -9.13
CA TYR A 451 -10.35 14.44 -9.77
C TYR A 451 -9.14 13.50 -9.79
N TYR A 452 -9.38 12.19 -9.73
CA TYR A 452 -8.30 11.20 -9.76
C TYR A 452 -8.70 9.89 -10.46
N ARG A 453 -7.71 9.10 -10.87
CA ARG A 453 -7.85 7.68 -11.26
C ARG A 453 -6.55 6.94 -11.06
N GLY A 454 -6.60 5.61 -10.99
CA GLY A 454 -5.40 4.77 -10.84
C GLY A 454 -4.76 4.86 -9.44
N PHE A 455 -5.50 5.38 -8.48
CA PHE A 455 -5.22 5.34 -7.04
C PHE A 455 -6.25 4.39 -6.40
N THR A 456 -5.90 3.70 -5.32
CA THR A 456 -6.79 2.76 -4.62
C THR A 456 -7.91 3.47 -3.89
N SER A 457 -7.65 4.67 -3.36
CA SER A 457 -8.64 5.47 -2.63
C SER A 457 -8.23 6.94 -2.50
N ALA A 458 -9.23 7.80 -2.30
CA ALA A 458 -9.07 9.07 -1.61
C ALA A 458 -9.48 8.86 -0.15
N ASP A 459 -8.56 9.01 0.80
CA ASP A 459 -8.81 8.73 2.22
C ASP A 459 -9.36 9.96 2.96
N GLU A 460 -8.95 11.16 2.52
CA GLU A 460 -9.37 12.43 3.09
C GLU A 460 -9.57 13.48 1.98
N PHE A 461 -10.59 14.32 2.11
CA PHE A 461 -10.78 15.56 1.36
C PHE A 461 -11.00 16.73 2.32
N LYS A 462 -10.25 17.81 2.16
CA LYS A 462 -10.27 18.95 3.07
C LYS A 462 -10.43 20.26 2.31
N VAL A 463 -11.26 21.15 2.83
CA VAL A 463 -11.27 22.57 2.47
C VAL A 463 -10.43 23.31 3.51
N VAL A 464 -9.33 23.91 3.09
CA VAL A 464 -8.37 24.57 3.99
C VAL A 464 -8.86 25.98 4.33
N ASP A 465 -9.67 26.08 5.38
CA ASP A 465 -10.36 27.32 5.79
C ASP A 465 -9.82 27.97 7.08
N ALA A 466 -8.66 27.49 7.56
CA ALA A 466 -7.98 28.06 8.71
C ALA A 466 -7.49 29.49 8.45
N THR A 467 -7.27 30.24 9.53
CA THR A 467 -6.65 31.57 9.48
C THR A 467 -5.13 31.43 9.45
N PHE A 468 -4.49 32.02 8.44
CA PHE A 468 -3.02 32.04 8.30
C PHE A 468 -2.50 33.47 8.31
N ALA A 469 -1.41 33.75 9.02
CA ALA A 469 -0.84 35.09 9.16
C ALA A 469 -1.89 36.17 9.54
N GLY A 470 -2.88 35.81 10.36
CA GLY A 470 -3.98 36.68 10.76
C GLY A 470 -4.98 37.03 9.63
N LYS A 471 -4.98 36.26 8.53
CA LYS A 471 -5.93 36.41 7.41
C LYS A 471 -6.95 35.28 7.42
N PRO A 472 -8.26 35.58 7.63
CA PRO A 472 -9.31 34.57 7.52
C PRO A 472 -9.55 34.14 6.07
N TYR A 473 -9.22 35.02 5.11
CA TYR A 473 -9.29 34.73 3.68
C TYR A 473 -7.92 34.97 3.05
N ILE A 474 -7.26 33.87 2.68
CA ILE A 474 -5.95 33.90 2.01
C ILE A 474 -6.08 34.07 0.49
N SER A 475 -7.28 33.85 -0.05
CA SER A 475 -7.75 34.14 -1.42
C SER A 475 -9.29 34.23 -1.40
N ASP A 476 -9.93 34.60 -2.51
CA ASP A 476 -11.39 34.46 -2.67
C ASP A 476 -11.83 33.00 -2.86
N HIS A 477 -10.87 32.08 -2.92
CA HIS A 477 -11.05 30.64 -2.79
C HIS A 477 -10.28 30.11 -1.57
N TYR A 478 -10.82 29.10 -0.92
CA TYR A 478 -10.08 28.24 -0.02
C TYR A 478 -9.30 27.22 -0.85
N PRO A 479 -8.03 26.91 -0.52
CA PRO A 479 -7.38 25.72 -1.04
C PRO A 479 -8.22 24.49 -0.71
N ILE A 480 -8.24 23.52 -1.63
CA ILE A 480 -8.77 22.19 -1.37
C ILE A 480 -7.63 21.18 -1.44
N GLU A 481 -7.69 20.16 -0.60
CA GLU A 481 -6.67 19.13 -0.48
C GLU A 481 -7.31 17.75 -0.50
N ALA A 482 -6.61 16.76 -1.05
CA ALA A 482 -6.94 15.36 -0.91
C ALA A 482 -5.72 14.51 -0.55
N VAL A 483 -5.96 13.41 0.16
CA VAL A 483 -4.96 12.39 0.48
C VAL A 483 -5.26 11.16 -0.35
N LEU A 484 -4.42 10.87 -1.35
CA LEU A 484 -4.61 9.77 -2.28
C LEU A 484 -3.67 8.61 -1.96
N MET A 485 -4.19 7.38 -1.95
CA MET A 485 -3.43 6.15 -1.77
C MET A 485 -3.27 5.49 -3.12
N PHE A 486 -2.07 5.07 -3.54
CA PHE A 486 -1.99 4.21 -4.73
C PHE A 486 -2.06 2.71 -4.48
#